data_AF-A0A7I7KVW2-F1
#
_entry.id   AF-A0A7I7KVW2-F1
#
_cell.length_a   1.000
_cell.length_b   1.000
_cell.length_c   1.000
_cell.angle_alpha   90.00
_cell.angle_beta   90.00
_cell.angle_gamma   90.00
#
_symmetry.space_group_name_H-M   'P 1'
#
loop_
_entity.id
_entity.type
_entity.pdbx_description
1 polymer ?
#
loop_
_entity_poly.entity_id
_entity_poly.type
_entity_poly.pdbx_seq_one_letter_code
_entity_poly.pdbx_strand_id
1 'polypeptide(L)'
;MSNTSSRPRLYTPRSSRVPTPRLDAEAVGQFTESIARFFGTGSYLLIQTIIVIVWIVLNVFAIHLRWDPYPFILLNLAFSTQAAYAAPLILLAQNRQENRDRVTLEEDRRRAQETKADTEYLARELAALRLAIGDVAKTREHLRRELEDLRDLLRDRHPTGAHDSDDEVDEHAATTN
;
A
#
# COMPACT_ATOMS: atom_id res chain seq x y z
N MET A 1 -39.74 52.41 -12.69
CA MET A 1 -39.02 51.26 -12.12
C MET A 1 -37.55 51.61 -11.97
N SER A 2 -36.98 51.28 -10.81
CA SER A 2 -35.65 51.61 -10.32
C SER A 2 -34.55 50.65 -10.83
N ASN A 3 -33.38 51.24 -11.11
CA ASN A 3 -32.00 50.74 -11.07
C ASN A 3 -31.65 49.32 -11.57
N THR A 4 -30.60 49.24 -12.39
CA THR A 4 -29.39 48.46 -12.05
C THR A 4 -28.20 48.90 -12.91
N SER A 5 -27.39 49.81 -12.37
CA SER A 5 -26.04 50.07 -12.87
C SER A 5 -25.19 48.80 -12.78
N SER A 6 -24.65 48.37 -13.90
CA SER A 6 -23.67 47.28 -13.96
C SER A 6 -22.37 47.75 -13.32
N ARG A 7 -22.11 47.35 -12.08
CA ARG A 7 -20.85 47.61 -11.38
C ARG A 7 -19.75 46.68 -11.93
N PRO A 8 -18.62 47.20 -12.43
CA PRO A 8 -17.47 46.38 -12.79
C PRO A 8 -16.89 45.74 -11.53
N ARG A 9 -16.82 44.41 -11.48
CA ARG A 9 -16.25 43.69 -10.34
C ARG A 9 -14.72 43.87 -10.32
N LEU A 10 -14.26 44.79 -9.50
CA LEU A 10 -12.84 44.94 -9.12
C LEU A 10 -12.40 43.84 -8.15
N TYR A 11 -12.36 42.59 -8.62
CA TYR A 11 -11.63 41.54 -7.92
C TYR A 11 -11.06 40.56 -8.95
N THR A 12 -10.03 41.00 -9.66
CA THR A 12 -9.11 40.10 -10.33
C THR A 12 -7.76 40.29 -9.63
N PRO A 13 -7.28 39.30 -8.87
CA PRO A 13 -5.94 39.41 -8.30
C PRO A 13 -4.96 39.57 -9.45
N ARG A 14 -4.20 40.66 -9.42
CA ARG A 14 -3.14 40.97 -10.37
C ARG A 14 -2.11 39.85 -10.26
N SER A 15 -2.14 38.90 -11.19
CA SER A 15 -1.12 37.87 -11.33
C SER A 15 0.23 38.56 -11.54
N SER A 16 1.01 38.68 -10.48
CA SER A 16 2.42 39.04 -10.57
C SER A 16 3.11 37.96 -11.38
N ARG A 17 3.40 38.23 -12.66
CA ARG A 17 4.30 37.41 -13.48
C ARG A 17 5.72 37.63 -12.96
N VAL A 18 6.04 37.03 -11.82
CA VAL A 18 7.44 36.79 -11.46
C VAL A 18 7.91 35.70 -12.41
N PRO A 19 8.92 35.94 -13.26
CA PRO A 19 9.50 34.88 -14.06
C PRO A 19 10.24 33.96 -13.09
N THR A 20 9.62 32.85 -12.72
CA THR A 20 10.32 31.79 -12.00
C THR A 20 11.34 31.21 -12.98
N PRO A 21 12.64 31.14 -12.61
CA PRO A 21 13.58 30.38 -13.41
C PRO A 21 13.05 28.94 -13.47
N ARG A 22 12.66 28.49 -14.66
CA ARG A 22 12.33 27.09 -14.92
C ARG A 22 13.64 26.32 -14.85
N LEU A 23 14.11 26.07 -13.64
CA LEU A 23 15.06 25.00 -13.40
C LEU A 23 14.33 23.74 -13.86
N ASP A 24 14.78 23.17 -14.99
CA ASP A 24 14.18 21.96 -15.55
C ASP A 24 14.28 20.85 -14.49
N ALA A 25 13.17 20.66 -13.77
CA ALA A 25 13.06 19.72 -12.66
C ALA A 25 13.43 18.30 -13.09
N GLU A 26 13.28 18.01 -14.38
CA GLU A 26 13.64 16.76 -15.02
C GLU A 26 15.16 16.59 -15.18
N ALA A 27 15.87 17.63 -15.63
CA ALA A 27 17.34 17.61 -15.74
C ALA A 27 18.01 17.53 -14.36
N VAL A 28 17.49 18.29 -13.39
CA VAL A 28 17.93 18.21 -11.99
C VAL A 28 17.56 16.84 -11.39
N GLY A 29 16.38 16.31 -11.75
CA GLY A 29 15.89 14.98 -11.41
C GLY A 29 16.92 13.89 -11.70
N GLN A 30 17.30 13.80 -12.98
CA GLN A 30 18.27 12.84 -13.51
C GLN A 30 19.68 13.02 -12.93
N PHE A 31 20.14 14.27 -12.79
CA PHE A 31 21.44 14.57 -12.21
C PHE A 31 21.54 14.10 -10.76
N THR A 32 20.53 14.40 -9.94
CA THR A 32 20.53 13.96 -8.55
C THR A 32 20.34 12.43 -8.43
N GLU A 33 19.64 11.77 -9.35
CA GLU A 33 19.54 10.30 -9.36
C GLU A 33 20.86 9.62 -9.74
N SER A 34 21.65 10.23 -10.63
CA SER A 34 23.03 9.79 -10.87
C SER A 34 23.91 9.99 -9.64
N ILE A 35 23.80 11.14 -8.98
CA ILE A 35 24.52 11.44 -7.73
C ILE A 35 24.13 10.46 -6.62
N ALA A 36 22.84 10.19 -6.42
CA ALA A 36 22.37 9.27 -5.38
C ALA A 36 22.94 7.86 -5.57
N ARG A 37 22.98 7.36 -6.81
CA ARG A 37 23.61 6.07 -7.13
C ARG A 37 25.12 6.08 -6.92
N PHE A 38 25.77 7.20 -7.20
CA PHE A 38 27.21 7.37 -7.02
C PHE A 38 27.61 7.41 -5.53
N PHE A 39 26.90 8.16 -4.69
CA PHE A 39 27.14 8.23 -3.25
C PHE A 39 26.68 6.99 -2.48
N GLY A 40 25.69 6.25 -3.00
CA GLY A 40 25.21 4.99 -2.39
C GLY A 40 26.14 3.80 -2.61
N THR A 41 27.10 3.91 -3.53
CA THR A 41 28.07 2.85 -3.80
C THR A 41 29.37 3.13 -3.04
N GLY A 42 29.96 2.11 -2.39
CA GLY A 42 31.23 2.24 -1.64
C GLY A 42 32.42 2.77 -2.47
N SER A 43 32.27 2.81 -3.80
CA SER A 43 33.22 3.37 -4.75
C SER A 43 33.49 4.87 -4.55
N TYR A 44 32.53 5.67 -4.07
CA TYR A 44 32.77 7.09 -3.80
C TYR A 44 33.85 7.29 -2.74
N LEU A 45 33.76 6.53 -1.64
CA LEU A 45 34.74 6.59 -0.55
C LEU A 45 36.13 6.17 -1.06
N LEU A 46 36.21 5.12 -1.88
CA LEU A 46 37.48 4.68 -2.47
C LEU A 46 38.13 5.78 -3.32
N ILE A 47 37.38 6.40 -4.24
CA ILE A 47 37.88 7.47 -5.11
C ILE A 47 38.30 8.69 -4.27
N GLN A 48 37.48 9.08 -3.29
CA GLN A 48 37.78 10.19 -2.40
C GLN A 48 39.07 9.96 -1.60
N THR A 49 39.26 8.74 -1.08
CA THR A 49 40.50 8.37 -0.37
C THR A 49 41.72 8.43 -1.29
N ILE A 50 41.62 7.92 -2.51
CA ILE A 50 42.72 7.99 -3.50
C ILE A 50 43.08 9.44 -3.79
N ILE A 51 42.09 10.32 -4.02
CA ILE A 51 42.32 11.75 -4.28
C ILE A 51 43.06 12.40 -3.11
N VAL A 52 42.62 12.14 -1.87
CA VAL A 52 43.29 12.69 -0.67
C VAL A 52 44.73 12.20 -0.56
N ILE A 53 44.99 10.91 -0.80
CA ILE A 53 46.35 10.34 -0.77
C ILE A 53 47.23 11.01 -1.84
N VAL A 54 46.75 11.10 -3.08
CA VAL A 54 47.48 11.75 -4.18
C VAL A 54 47.77 13.22 -3.84
N TRP A 55 46.81 13.91 -3.22
CA TRP A 55 46.97 15.31 -2.83
C TRP A 55 48.02 15.50 -1.73
N ILE A 56 48.01 14.64 -0.71
CA ILE A 56 49.03 14.62 0.35
C ILE A 56 50.41 14.38 -0.27
N VAL A 57 50.52 13.38 -1.16
CA VAL A 57 51.78 13.04 -1.84
C VAL A 57 52.29 14.22 -2.68
N LEU A 58 51.42 14.85 -3.48
CA LEU A 58 51.77 16.02 -4.29
C LEU A 58 52.25 17.18 -3.42
N ASN A 59 51.56 17.44 -2.31
CA ASN A 59 51.93 18.50 -1.38
C ASN A 59 53.30 18.22 -0.72
N VAL A 60 53.57 16.98 -0.29
CA VAL A 60 54.87 16.58 0.27
C VAL A 60 56.01 16.70 -0.76
N PHE A 61 55.79 16.33 -2.01
CA PHE A 61 56.78 16.54 -3.08
C PHE A 61 56.96 18.03 -3.43
N ALA A 62 55.90 18.84 -3.33
CA ALA A 62 55.95 20.28 -3.57
C ALA A 62 56.65 21.08 -2.46
N ILE A 63 56.83 20.52 -1.26
CA ILE A 63 57.69 21.07 -0.20
C ILE A 63 59.14 21.24 -0.68
N HIS A 64 59.65 20.34 -1.55
CA HIS A 64 60.98 20.50 -2.15
C HIS A 64 61.08 21.78 -3.01
N LEU A 65 59.96 22.30 -3.49
CA LEU A 65 59.84 23.57 -4.23
C LEU A 65 59.45 24.77 -3.34
N ARG A 66 59.42 24.59 -2.00
CA ARG A 66 58.90 25.56 -1.01
C ARG A 66 57.43 25.98 -1.21
N TRP A 67 56.65 25.18 -1.93
CA TRP A 67 55.23 25.42 -2.11
C TRP A 67 54.48 24.79 -0.92
N ASP A 68 54.01 25.65 0.01
CA ASP A 68 53.30 25.34 1.27
C ASP A 68 54.11 24.61 2.38
N PRO A 69 55.01 25.33 3.10
CA PRO A 69 55.70 24.82 4.28
C PRO A 69 54.73 24.50 5.43
N TYR A 70 55.12 23.58 6.32
CA TYR A 70 54.35 23.20 7.52
C TYR A 70 53.85 24.45 8.30
N PRO A 71 52.54 24.60 8.59
CA PRO A 71 51.47 23.60 8.61
C PRO A 71 50.46 23.75 7.46
N PHE A 72 50.76 23.19 6.28
CA PHE A 72 49.88 22.97 5.11
C PHE A 72 48.58 23.80 5.05
N ILE A 73 48.70 25.13 4.95
CA ILE A 73 47.56 26.03 5.13
C ILE A 73 46.57 25.89 3.97
N LEU A 74 47.07 25.59 2.78
CA LEU A 74 46.24 25.46 1.57
C LEU A 74 45.45 24.15 1.59
N LEU A 75 46.03 23.07 2.10
CA LEU A 75 45.35 21.79 2.26
C LEU A 75 44.20 21.92 3.27
N ASN A 76 44.48 22.53 4.41
CA ASN A 76 43.46 22.73 5.44
C ASN A 76 42.34 23.68 4.96
N LEU A 77 42.69 24.73 4.22
CA LEU A 77 41.71 25.64 3.64
C LEU A 77 40.80 24.91 2.63
N ALA A 78 41.38 24.12 1.73
CA ALA A 78 40.62 23.36 0.73
C ALA A 78 39.65 22.36 1.40
N PHE A 79 40.10 21.61 2.40
CA PHE A 79 39.25 20.67 3.13
C PHE A 79 38.15 21.38 3.93
N SER A 80 38.47 22.53 4.54
CA SER A 80 37.49 23.34 5.26
C SER A 80 36.40 23.87 4.33
N THR A 81 36.77 24.34 3.13
CA THR A 81 35.80 24.77 2.11
C THR A 81 34.99 23.57 1.58
N GLN A 82 35.61 22.41 1.37
CA GLN A 82 34.92 21.19 0.95
C GLN A 82 33.83 20.80 1.95
N ALA A 83 34.16 20.77 3.25
CA ALA A 83 33.20 20.46 4.31
C ALA A 83 32.08 21.51 4.38
N ALA A 84 32.43 22.79 4.26
CA ALA A 84 31.46 23.88 4.30
C ALA A 84 30.45 23.82 3.14
N TYR A 85 30.87 23.43 1.93
CA TYR A 85 29.98 23.28 0.79
C TYR A 85 29.20 21.95 0.79
N ALA A 86 29.71 20.92 1.44
CA ALA A 86 29.01 19.65 1.59
C ALA A 86 27.71 19.79 2.38
N ALA A 87 27.71 20.56 3.47
CA ALA A 87 26.52 20.75 4.33
C ALA A 87 25.25 21.23 3.58
N PRO A 88 25.28 22.32 2.80
CA PRO A 88 24.10 22.78 2.06
C PRO A 88 23.69 21.82 0.93
N LEU A 89 24.64 21.16 0.27
CA LEU A 89 24.33 20.14 -0.74
C LEU A 89 23.62 18.93 -0.13
N ILE A 90 24.10 18.46 1.02
CA ILE A 90 23.48 17.36 1.76
C ILE A 90 22.07 17.78 2.20
N LEU A 91 21.88 19.00 2.69
CA LEU A 91 20.56 19.50 3.09
C LEU A 91 19.58 19.56 1.90
N LEU A 92 20.03 19.98 0.72
CA LEU A 92 19.21 19.96 -0.49
C LEU A 92 18.86 18.54 -0.93
N ALA A 93 19.81 17.61 -0.87
CA ALA A 93 19.58 16.20 -1.16
C ALA A 93 18.59 15.57 -0.17
N GLN A 94 18.74 15.88 1.12
CA GLN A 94 17.87 15.40 2.21
C GLN A 94 16.44 15.94 2.06
N ASN A 95 16.25 17.24 1.83
CA ASN A 95 14.93 17.82 1.62
C ASN A 95 14.20 17.15 0.45
N ARG A 96 14.92 16.79 -0.62
CA ARG A 96 14.33 16.10 -1.77
C ARG A 96 13.96 14.65 -1.44
N GLN A 97 14.83 13.96 -0.71
CA GLN A 97 14.57 12.59 -0.27
C GLN A 97 13.36 12.55 0.67
N GLU A 98 13.31 13.43 1.66
CA GLU A 98 12.20 13.54 2.62
C GLU A 98 10.88 13.82 1.92
N ASN A 99 10.87 14.69 0.90
CA ASN A 99 9.65 15.00 0.15
C ASN A 99 9.15 13.78 -0.66
N ARG A 100 10.07 13.00 -1.24
CA ARG A 100 9.74 11.74 -1.94
C ARG A 100 9.23 10.66 -0.97
N ASP A 101 9.88 10.54 0.18
CA ASP A 101 9.50 9.59 1.24
C ASP A 101 8.12 9.95 1.81
N ARG A 102 7.85 11.24 1.98
CA ARG A 102 6.54 11.74 2.41
C ARG A 102 5.44 11.38 1.43
N VAL A 103 5.62 11.64 0.13
CA VAL A 103 4.62 11.28 -0.90
C VAL A 103 4.37 9.78 -0.90
N THR A 104 5.44 8.98 -0.83
CA THR A 104 5.35 7.52 -0.79
C THR A 104 4.56 7.05 0.44
N LEU A 105 4.80 7.65 1.61
CA LEU A 105 4.09 7.34 2.85
C LEU A 105 2.62 7.76 2.82
N GLU A 106 2.31 8.90 2.21
CA GLU A 106 0.93 9.36 2.03
C GLU A 106 0.15 8.42 1.10
N GLU A 107 0.75 7.98 -0.01
CA GLU A 107 0.17 6.97 -0.90
C GLU A 107 -0.06 5.63 -0.20
N ASP A 108 0.92 5.15 0.58
CA ASP A 108 0.81 3.90 1.32
C ASP A 108 -0.32 3.96 2.36
N ARG A 109 -0.41 5.06 3.11
CA ARG A 109 -1.53 5.30 4.05
C ARG A 109 -2.88 5.29 3.34
N ARG A 110 -2.98 5.93 2.17
CA ARG A 110 -4.23 5.94 1.40
C ARG A 110 -4.61 4.52 0.95
N ARG A 111 -3.66 3.76 0.41
CA ARG A 111 -3.89 2.35 0.01
C ARG A 111 -4.30 1.49 1.19
N ALA A 112 -3.70 1.69 2.37
CA ALA A 112 -4.07 0.97 3.58
C ALA A 112 -5.50 1.30 4.03
N GLN A 113 -5.94 2.56 3.92
CA GLN A 113 -7.32 2.96 4.21
C GLN A 113 -8.31 2.34 3.23
N GLU A 114 -8.02 2.37 1.93
CA GLU A 114 -8.84 1.75 0.88
C GLU A 114 -8.97 0.23 1.12
N THR A 115 -7.85 -0.46 1.34
CA THR A 115 -7.81 -1.90 1.63
C THR A 115 -8.62 -2.25 2.88
N LYS A 116 -8.53 -1.42 3.93
CA LYS A 116 -9.31 -1.61 5.15
C LYS A 116 -10.81 -1.45 4.87
N ALA A 117 -11.21 -0.42 4.14
CA ALA A 117 -12.61 -0.19 3.78
C ALA A 117 -13.18 -1.33 2.94
N ASP A 118 -12.43 -1.82 1.96
CA ASP A 118 -12.80 -2.97 1.13
C ASP A 118 -12.97 -4.24 1.97
N THR A 119 -12.05 -4.47 2.92
CA THR A 119 -12.13 -5.61 3.85
C THR A 119 -13.36 -5.51 4.75
N GLU A 120 -13.66 -4.32 5.29
CA GLU A 120 -14.87 -4.09 6.10
C GLU A 120 -16.15 -4.27 5.28
N TYR A 121 -16.16 -3.82 4.02
CA TYR A 121 -17.28 -4.01 3.11
C TYR A 121 -17.51 -5.49 2.84
N LEU A 122 -16.47 -6.23 2.43
CA LEU A 122 -16.54 -7.67 2.20
C LEU A 122 -16.97 -8.43 3.46
N ALA A 123 -16.49 -8.04 4.65
CA ALA A 123 -16.90 -8.67 5.90
C ALA A 123 -18.40 -8.46 6.20
N ARG A 124 -18.94 -7.26 5.95
CA ARG A 124 -20.37 -6.98 6.11
C ARG A 124 -21.21 -7.77 5.10
N GLU A 125 -20.77 -7.83 3.85
CA GLU A 125 -21.46 -8.58 2.80
C GLU A 125 -21.47 -10.09 3.11
N LEU A 126 -20.35 -10.64 3.57
CA LEU A 126 -20.26 -12.02 4.01
C LEU A 126 -21.16 -12.30 5.23
N ALA A 127 -21.27 -11.37 6.18
CA ALA A 127 -22.16 -11.50 7.32
C ALA A 127 -23.64 -11.50 6.89
N ALA A 128 -24.03 -10.58 5.99
CA ALA A 128 -25.38 -10.52 5.42
C ALA A 128 -25.72 -11.79 4.64
N LEU A 129 -24.80 -12.26 3.79
CA LEU A 129 -24.94 -13.50 3.04
C LEU A 129 -25.09 -14.71 3.98
N ARG A 130 -24.31 -14.78 5.06
CA ARG A 130 -24.41 -15.85 6.07
C ARG A 130 -25.77 -15.89 6.74
N LEU A 131 -26.35 -14.73 7.08
CA LEU A 131 -27.68 -14.65 7.68
C LEU A 131 -28.75 -15.13 6.69
N ALA A 132 -28.69 -14.67 5.43
CA ALA A 132 -29.62 -15.08 4.39
C ALA A 132 -29.58 -16.60 4.14
N ILE A 133 -28.39 -17.20 4.08
CA ILE A 133 -28.23 -18.67 3.98
C ILE A 133 -28.80 -19.37 5.22
N GLY A 134 -28.61 -18.80 6.42
CA GLY A 134 -29.18 -19.31 7.65
C GLY A 134 -30.71 -19.38 7.63
N ASP A 135 -31.38 -18.38 7.06
CA ASP A 135 -32.84 -18.38 6.94
C ASP A 135 -33.33 -19.39 5.88
N VAL A 136 -32.61 -19.57 4.78
CA VAL A 136 -32.93 -20.62 3.79
C VAL A 136 -32.87 -22.02 4.41
N ALA A 137 -31.90 -22.27 5.30
CA ALA A 137 -31.82 -23.53 6.03
C ALA A 137 -33.05 -23.76 6.93
N LYS A 138 -33.59 -22.71 7.57
CA LYS A 138 -34.82 -22.80 8.36
C LYS A 138 -36.04 -23.10 7.50
N THR A 139 -36.19 -22.42 6.35
CA THR A 139 -37.30 -22.68 5.42
C THR A 139 -37.28 -24.13 4.93
N ARG A 140 -36.09 -24.65 4.60
CA ARG A 140 -35.93 -26.07 4.21
C ARG A 140 -36.40 -27.02 5.32
N GLU A 141 -36.02 -26.77 6.57
CA GLU A 141 -36.41 -27.62 7.69
C GLU A 141 -37.90 -27.52 8.02
N HIS A 142 -38.49 -26.34 7.86
CA HIS A 142 -39.93 -26.15 7.99
C HIS A 142 -40.69 -26.92 6.90
N LEU A 143 -40.28 -26.79 5.63
CA LEU A 143 -40.83 -27.54 4.50
C LEU A 143 -40.72 -29.05 4.70
N ARG A 144 -39.59 -29.52 5.25
CA ARG A 144 -39.40 -30.94 5.57
C ARG A 144 -40.40 -31.42 6.62
N ARG A 145 -40.57 -30.67 7.71
CA ARG A 145 -41.54 -31.00 8.77
C ARG A 145 -42.97 -31.02 8.26
N GLU A 146 -43.37 -30.04 7.46
CA GLU A 146 -44.70 -30.01 6.84
C GLU A 146 -44.94 -31.23 5.92
N LEU A 147 -43.94 -31.63 5.13
CA LEU A 147 -44.02 -32.85 4.32
C LEU A 147 -44.14 -34.12 5.17
N GLU A 148 -43.49 -34.13 6.33
CA GLU A 148 -43.48 -35.26 7.26
C GLU A 148 -44.82 -35.38 7.99
N ASP A 149 -45.40 -34.27 8.46
CA ASP A 149 -46.74 -34.20 9.04
C ASP A 149 -47.81 -34.63 8.02
N LEU A 150 -47.72 -34.14 6.77
CA LEU A 150 -48.65 -34.55 5.70
C LEU A 150 -48.55 -36.04 5.39
N ARG A 151 -47.33 -36.61 5.37
CA ARG A 151 -47.10 -38.05 5.19
C ARG A 151 -47.77 -38.84 6.31
N ASP A 152 -47.59 -38.44 7.56
CA ASP A 152 -48.10 -39.16 8.72
C ASP A 152 -49.64 -39.07 8.80
N LEU A 153 -50.23 -37.91 8.48
CA LEU A 153 -51.69 -37.76 8.35
C LEU A 153 -52.31 -38.66 7.26
N LEU A 154 -51.61 -38.83 6.13
CA LEU A 154 -52.05 -39.74 5.08
C LEU A 154 -51.89 -41.21 5.50
N ARG A 155 -50.84 -41.54 6.28
CA ARG A 155 -50.64 -42.87 6.87
C ARG A 155 -51.79 -43.23 7.83
N ASP A 156 -52.18 -42.30 8.70
CA ASP A 156 -53.26 -42.48 9.68
C ASP A 156 -54.65 -42.57 9.02
N ARG A 157 -54.86 -41.90 7.89
CA ARG A 157 -56.11 -42.01 7.12
C ARG A 157 -56.22 -43.33 6.34
N HIS A 158 -55.12 -44.05 6.18
CA HIS A 158 -55.08 -45.38 5.57
C HIS A 158 -54.68 -46.46 6.60
N PRO A 159 -55.48 -46.73 7.65
CA PRO A 159 -55.21 -47.83 8.57
C PRO A 159 -55.45 -49.22 7.95
N THR A 160 -55.84 -49.28 6.68
CA THR A 160 -56.24 -50.53 6.03
C THR A 160 -55.08 -51.17 5.28
N GLY A 161 -54.52 -52.23 5.88
CA GLY A 161 -53.98 -53.39 5.17
C GLY A 161 -52.47 -53.40 4.89
N ALA A 162 -51.64 -53.57 5.91
CA ALA A 162 -50.32 -54.21 5.77
C ALA A 162 -49.80 -54.73 7.12
N HIS A 163 -50.57 -55.64 7.73
CA HIS A 163 -50.09 -56.67 8.65
C HIS A 163 -51.00 -57.87 8.43
N ASP A 164 -50.78 -58.53 7.29
CA ASP A 164 -51.28 -59.88 7.05
C ASP A 164 -50.24 -60.60 6.20
N SER A 165 -49.26 -61.17 6.88
CA SER A 165 -48.36 -62.24 6.43
C SER A 165 -47.40 -62.47 7.58
N ASP A 166 -47.72 -63.50 8.37
CA ASP A 166 -46.79 -64.44 9.00
C ASP A 166 -47.40 -64.96 10.32
N ASP A 167 -48.44 -65.80 10.22
CA ASP A 167 -48.72 -66.87 11.21
C ASP A 167 -49.85 -67.85 10.81
N GLU A 168 -50.04 -68.14 9.52
CA GLU A 168 -50.91 -69.25 9.11
C GLU A 168 -50.30 -70.02 7.91
N VAL A 169 -49.26 -70.80 8.20
CA VAL A 169 -48.84 -71.93 7.36
C VAL A 169 -48.67 -73.14 8.29
N ASP A 170 -49.23 -74.27 7.83
CA ASP A 170 -49.42 -75.57 8.48
C ASP A 170 -50.59 -75.59 9.50
N GLU A 171 -51.67 -76.36 9.32
CA GLU A 171 -51.63 -77.79 9.00
C GLU A 171 -53.03 -78.31 8.63
N HIS A 172 -53.39 -78.30 7.35
CA HIS A 172 -54.43 -79.19 6.81
C HIS A 172 -53.74 -80.36 6.10
N ALA A 173 -53.25 -81.35 6.85
CA ALA A 173 -52.83 -82.65 6.27
C ALA A 173 -52.67 -83.79 7.31
N ALA A 174 -53.78 -84.35 7.82
CA ALA A 174 -53.86 -85.76 8.24
C ALA A 174 -55.33 -86.07 8.56
N THR A 175 -56.13 -86.59 7.64
CA THR A 175 -56.27 -88.03 7.36
C THR A 175 -56.64 -88.86 8.60
N THR A 176 -57.72 -89.63 8.45
CA THR A 176 -57.93 -90.96 9.05
C THR A 176 -58.81 -91.07 10.30
N ASN A 177 -59.93 -91.77 10.06
CA ASN A 177 -60.78 -92.60 10.94
C ASN A 177 -61.86 -91.93 11.79
#